data_AF-A0A653V987-F1
#
_entry.id   AF-A0A653V987-F1
#
_cell.length_a   1.000
_cell.length_b   1.000
_cell.length_c   1.000
_cell.angle_alpha   90.00
_cell.angle_beta   90.00
_cell.angle_gamma   90.00
#
_symmetry.space_group_name_H-M   'P 1'
#
loop_
_entity.id
_entity.type
_entity.pdbx_description
1 polymer ?
#
loop_
_entity_poly.entity_id
_entity_poly.type
_entity_poly.pdbx_seq_one_letter_code
_entity_poly.pdbx_strand_id
1 'polypeptide(L)'
;MRRSSLAVLTTLLLSAGAVVPAAATTADRTKPPTSTSSAPDSWGGAKLPTFELYGQIKNMPRTAKDEAHLSVTGWGYRYVGGGGNNKLTVTAQGGSLRFHDRAITRWTNLPGGCDRVQVDVGRAAVCDVLAKHEDKAFLEIWPRLGNDTIDTSALPATWRTWALTDAGKDVVRTGAGRDFVNTAADRDLAHGGAGDDWIRMGRNGNRAYGGDGNDKLVGGENDDTLHGGDGNDSVGGLAGNDVLHGNAGADLLAGKVGRDIGYREGADTLRNIDVVR
;
A
#
# COMPACT_ATOMS: atom_id res chain seq x y z
N MET A 1 -70.13 -4.18 -46.66
CA MET A 1 -68.88 -4.31 -47.45
C MET A 1 -67.69 -4.23 -46.48
N ARG A 2 -66.76 -5.20 -46.61
CA ARG A 2 -65.29 -5.17 -46.37
C ARG A 2 -64.71 -4.00 -45.57
N ARG A 3 -63.69 -4.09 -44.71
CA ARG A 3 -62.74 -5.09 -44.18
C ARG A 3 -61.87 -4.23 -43.21
N SER A 4 -61.61 -4.68 -41.99
CA SER A 4 -60.25 -5.02 -41.50
C SER A 4 -59.26 -3.84 -41.54
N SER A 5 -58.84 -3.28 -40.40
CA SER A 5 -57.56 -3.56 -39.72
C SER A 5 -57.22 -2.28 -38.90
N LEU A 6 -56.55 -2.24 -37.76
CA LEU A 6 -55.54 -3.11 -37.16
C LEU A 6 -55.51 -2.83 -35.64
N ALA A 7 -55.43 -3.89 -34.84
CA ALA A 7 -55.09 -3.80 -33.42
C ALA A 7 -53.63 -3.37 -33.26
N VAL A 8 -53.35 -2.48 -32.30
CA VAL A 8 -51.98 -2.29 -31.78
C VAL A 8 -51.98 -2.80 -30.35
N LEU A 9 -51.77 -4.11 -30.24
CA LEU A 9 -51.34 -4.77 -29.02
C LEU A 9 -50.11 -5.60 -29.41
N THR A 10 -48.94 -4.98 -29.40
CA THR A 10 -47.69 -5.70 -29.68
C THR A 10 -47.15 -6.20 -28.35
N THR A 11 -47.33 -7.49 -28.13
CA THR A 11 -46.67 -8.25 -27.07
C THR A 11 -45.27 -8.67 -27.54
N LEU A 12 -44.36 -8.76 -26.58
CA LEU A 12 -43.15 -9.60 -26.54
C LEU A 12 -41.91 -9.16 -27.34
N LEU A 13 -40.88 -8.76 -26.59
CA LEU A 13 -39.61 -9.49 -26.63
C LEU A 13 -39.12 -9.70 -25.20
N LEU A 14 -39.27 -10.94 -24.75
CA LEU A 14 -38.45 -11.53 -23.70
C LEU A 14 -37.00 -11.43 -24.17
N SER A 15 -36.18 -10.64 -23.49
CA SER A 15 -34.75 -10.91 -23.41
C SER A 15 -34.47 -11.45 -22.02
N ALA A 16 -34.49 -12.78 -21.93
CA ALA A 16 -33.68 -13.50 -20.94
C ALA A 16 -32.21 -13.13 -21.20
N GLY A 17 -31.51 -12.67 -20.18
CA GLY A 17 -30.14 -12.21 -20.33
C GLY A 17 -29.49 -11.93 -18.98
N ALA A 18 -29.19 -13.03 -18.27
CA ALA A 18 -28.27 -13.13 -17.15
C ALA A 18 -28.45 -12.14 -15.98
N VAL A 19 -29.15 -12.61 -14.94
CA VAL A 19 -28.68 -12.35 -13.57
C VAL A 19 -27.26 -12.91 -13.51
N VAL A 20 -26.26 -12.07 -13.71
CA VAL A 20 -24.87 -12.44 -13.41
C VAL A 20 -24.87 -12.68 -11.91
N PRO A 21 -24.56 -13.90 -11.43
CA PRO A 21 -24.45 -14.12 -10.01
C PRO A 21 -23.36 -13.18 -9.53
N ALA A 22 -23.67 -12.38 -8.52
CA ALA A 22 -22.67 -11.72 -7.71
C ALA A 22 -21.86 -12.82 -7.00
N ALA A 23 -20.96 -13.47 -7.73
CA ALA A 23 -19.78 -14.07 -7.17
C ALA A 23 -18.91 -12.89 -6.72
N ALA A 24 -19.29 -12.28 -5.60
CA ALA A 24 -18.35 -11.70 -4.70
C ALA A 24 -17.45 -12.85 -4.26
N THR A 25 -16.48 -13.20 -5.10
CA THR A 25 -15.35 -13.98 -4.67
C THR A 25 -14.78 -13.19 -3.51
N THR A 26 -14.86 -13.77 -2.32
CA THR A 26 -14.22 -13.26 -1.12
C THR A 26 -12.74 -13.13 -1.44
N ALA A 27 -12.34 -11.97 -1.95
CA ALA A 27 -10.93 -11.64 -2.08
C ALA A 27 -10.38 -11.80 -0.67
N ASP A 28 -9.46 -12.75 -0.51
CA ASP A 28 -8.75 -12.95 0.73
C ASP A 28 -8.10 -11.60 1.07
N ARG A 29 -8.64 -10.95 2.10
CA ARG A 29 -8.23 -9.61 2.53
C ARG A 29 -6.78 -9.58 3.05
N THR A 30 -6.11 -10.74 3.10
CA THR A 30 -4.73 -10.92 3.51
C THR A 30 -3.77 -11.18 2.34
N LYS A 31 -4.26 -11.24 1.10
CA LYS A 31 -3.44 -11.57 -0.07
C LYS A 31 -2.81 -10.30 -0.69
N PRO A 32 -1.49 -10.31 -0.92
CA PRO A 32 -0.81 -9.24 -1.66
C PRO A 32 -1.39 -9.06 -3.06
N PRO A 33 -1.49 -7.82 -3.58
CA PRO A 33 -1.79 -7.62 -4.99
C PRO A 33 -0.79 -8.44 -5.84
N THR A 34 -1.31 -9.22 -6.79
CA THR A 34 -0.49 -10.17 -7.59
C THR A 34 0.30 -9.47 -8.70
N SER A 35 1.34 -10.11 -9.25
CA SER A 35 2.16 -9.59 -10.36
C SER A 35 1.40 -9.17 -11.64
N THR A 36 0.13 -9.54 -11.77
CA THR A 36 -0.78 -9.14 -12.85
C THR A 36 -1.86 -8.17 -12.41
N SER A 37 -1.87 -7.71 -11.14
CA SER A 37 -2.57 -6.49 -10.84
C SER A 37 -1.78 -5.39 -11.52
N SER A 38 -2.16 -5.09 -12.76
CA SER A 38 -2.04 -3.73 -13.22
C SER A 38 -2.64 -2.81 -12.15
N ALA A 39 -2.33 -1.52 -12.24
CA ALA A 39 -3.18 -0.58 -11.54
C ALA A 39 -4.64 -0.93 -11.90
N PRO A 40 -5.64 -0.47 -11.14
CA PRO A 40 -6.84 -0.06 -11.85
C PRO A 40 -6.39 0.89 -12.97
N ASP A 41 -6.17 0.37 -14.19
CA ASP A 41 -5.84 1.12 -15.41
C ASP A 41 -7.00 2.06 -15.77
N SER A 42 -8.11 1.90 -15.04
CA SER A 42 -9.14 2.86 -14.86
C SER A 42 -9.15 3.30 -13.40
N TRP A 43 -9.02 4.60 -13.17
CA TRP A 43 -9.54 5.30 -11.99
C TRP A 43 -11.07 5.15 -11.83
N GLY A 44 -11.65 4.03 -12.29
CA GLY A 44 -13.05 3.65 -12.34
C GLY A 44 -13.19 2.19 -12.81
N GLY A 45 -13.11 1.22 -11.91
CA GLY A 45 -13.51 -0.15 -12.25
C GLY A 45 -13.13 -1.22 -11.25
N ALA A 46 -11.87 -1.26 -10.81
CA ALA A 46 -11.45 -2.20 -9.76
C ALA A 46 -11.63 -1.54 -8.39
N LYS A 47 -12.72 -1.88 -7.69
CA LYS A 47 -12.83 -1.62 -6.24
C LYS A 47 -11.78 -2.45 -5.50
N LEU A 48 -10.55 -1.95 -5.45
CA LEU A 48 -9.67 -2.25 -4.32
C LEU A 48 -10.33 -1.68 -3.08
N PRO A 49 -10.25 -2.34 -1.91
CA PRO A 49 -11.03 -1.97 -0.74
C PRO A 49 -10.94 -0.47 -0.48
N THR A 50 -12.04 0.24 -0.70
CA THR A 50 -12.23 1.65 -0.30
C THR A 50 -12.54 1.76 1.18
N PHE A 51 -12.67 0.63 1.87
CA PHE A 51 -12.57 0.58 3.31
C PHE A 51 -11.10 0.76 3.62
N GLU A 52 -10.69 2.01 3.78
CA GLU A 52 -10.16 2.41 5.09
C GLU A 52 -9.85 1.17 5.95
N LEU A 53 -8.57 0.79 6.07
CA LEU A 53 -8.13 -0.13 7.13
C LEU A 53 -8.26 0.53 8.53
N TYR A 54 -9.18 1.49 8.68
CA TYR A 54 -9.64 2.04 9.92
C TYR A 54 -10.33 0.92 10.69
N GLY A 55 -9.59 0.39 11.68
CA GLY A 55 -10.18 -0.50 12.66
C GLY A 55 -10.35 -1.93 12.16
N GLN A 56 -9.24 -2.65 12.20
CA GLN A 56 -9.15 -4.09 12.47
C GLN A 56 -9.39 -4.99 11.24
N ILE A 57 -8.30 -5.56 10.72
CA ILE A 57 -8.40 -6.93 10.25
C ILE A 57 -8.99 -7.76 11.39
N LYS A 58 -10.17 -8.32 11.13
CA LYS A 58 -10.84 -9.25 12.02
C LYS A 58 -9.83 -10.32 12.47
N ASN A 59 -9.63 -10.45 13.78
CA ASN A 59 -8.71 -11.38 14.44
C ASN A 59 -7.22 -11.00 14.48
N MET A 60 -6.86 -9.72 14.34
CA MET A 60 -5.49 -9.28 14.57
C MET A 60 -5.02 -9.61 16.00
N PRO A 61 -3.82 -10.21 16.20
CA PRO A 61 -3.30 -10.55 17.52
C PRO A 61 -3.29 -9.36 18.48
N ARG A 62 -3.64 -9.58 19.76
CA ARG A 62 -3.48 -8.57 20.82
C ARG A 62 -2.06 -8.70 21.41
N THR A 63 -1.21 -7.72 21.10
CA THR A 63 0.15 -7.55 21.63
C THR A 63 0.13 -6.46 22.71
N ALA A 64 1.04 -6.54 23.69
CA ALA A 64 1.24 -5.41 24.59
C ALA A 64 1.91 -4.22 23.87
N LYS A 65 2.04 -3.08 24.56
CA LYS A 65 2.59 -1.85 23.98
C LYS A 65 4.02 -2.01 23.45
N ASP A 66 4.84 -2.74 24.18
CA ASP A 66 6.28 -2.90 23.96
C ASP A 66 6.64 -4.31 23.47
N GLU A 67 5.75 -4.92 22.70
CA GLU A 67 5.90 -6.27 22.15
C GLU A 67 5.81 -6.27 20.64
N ALA A 68 6.53 -7.22 20.05
CA ALA A 68 6.27 -7.60 18.66
C ALA A 68 6.14 -9.11 18.51
N HIS A 69 5.47 -9.49 17.44
CA HIS A 69 5.26 -10.86 17.03
C HIS A 69 5.81 -11.03 15.62
N LEU A 70 6.64 -12.05 15.42
CA LEU A 70 7.08 -12.47 14.10
C LEU A 70 6.48 -13.83 13.77
N SER A 71 6.02 -14.01 12.55
CA SER A 71 5.48 -15.27 12.08
C SER A 71 5.87 -15.53 10.62
N VAL A 72 5.76 -16.78 10.18
CA VAL A 72 5.91 -17.17 8.78
C VAL A 72 4.52 -17.38 8.19
N THR A 73 4.29 -16.82 7.01
CA THR A 73 3.06 -16.95 6.25
C THR A 73 3.29 -17.80 5.00
N GLY A 74 2.24 -17.98 4.17
CA GLY A 74 2.39 -18.56 2.84
C GLY A 74 3.22 -17.69 1.88
N TRP A 75 3.55 -16.47 2.28
CA TRP A 75 4.15 -15.47 1.41
C TRP A 75 5.54 -15.08 1.92
N GLY A 76 5.81 -15.06 3.23
CA GLY A 76 7.12 -14.70 3.79
C GLY A 76 7.04 -14.49 5.29
N TYR A 77 7.83 -13.58 5.84
CA TYR A 77 7.69 -13.17 7.25
C TYR A 77 6.47 -12.25 7.46
N ARG A 78 6.02 -12.10 8.69
CA ARG A 78 4.97 -11.15 9.09
C ARG A 78 5.33 -10.63 10.45
N TYR A 79 5.60 -9.33 10.52
CA TYR A 79 5.89 -8.61 11.75
C TYR A 79 4.63 -7.91 12.24
N VAL A 80 4.17 -8.19 13.45
CA VAL A 80 3.05 -7.50 14.06
C VAL A 80 3.60 -6.68 15.23
N GLY A 81 3.41 -5.37 15.15
CA GLY A 81 3.85 -4.41 16.16
C GLY A 81 3.03 -4.46 17.44
N GLY A 82 3.45 -3.64 18.39
CA GLY A 82 2.80 -3.47 19.68
C GLY A 82 1.74 -2.39 19.64
N GLY A 83 1.10 -2.15 20.79
CA GLY A 83 0.19 -1.01 20.96
C GLY A 83 0.88 0.35 21.17
N GLY A 84 2.09 0.54 20.68
CA GLY A 84 2.86 1.78 20.85
C GLY A 84 3.87 1.96 19.73
N ASN A 85 4.63 3.06 19.78
CA ASN A 85 5.51 3.52 18.70
C ASN A 85 6.66 2.55 18.40
N ASN A 86 6.45 1.60 17.50
CA ASN A 86 7.43 0.69 16.97
C ASN A 86 8.48 1.42 16.12
N LYS A 87 9.72 0.93 16.18
CA LYS A 87 10.87 1.48 15.44
C LYS A 87 11.64 0.35 14.80
N LEU A 88 10.98 -0.30 13.83
CA LEU A 88 11.49 -1.46 13.15
C LEU A 88 12.45 -1.08 12.03
N THR A 89 13.60 -1.73 12.03
CA THR A 89 14.53 -1.78 10.90
C THR A 89 14.72 -3.23 10.49
N VAL A 90 14.66 -3.51 9.18
CA VAL A 90 14.93 -4.84 8.62
C VAL A 90 16.11 -4.77 7.66
N THR A 91 17.08 -5.68 7.83
CA THR A 91 18.28 -5.75 6.99
C THR A 91 18.55 -7.18 6.54
N ALA A 92 19.09 -7.34 5.34
CA ALA A 92 19.57 -8.62 4.85
C ALA A 92 21.00 -8.88 5.35
N GLN A 93 21.27 -10.10 5.84
CA GLN A 93 22.56 -10.52 6.38
C GLN A 93 22.85 -11.96 5.93
N GLY A 94 23.63 -12.12 4.85
CA GLY A 94 24.23 -13.41 4.48
C GLY A 94 23.28 -14.62 4.44
N GLY A 95 22.13 -14.48 3.78
CA GLY A 95 21.11 -15.54 3.72
C GLY A 95 20.08 -15.52 4.86
N SER A 96 20.14 -14.52 5.74
CA SER A 96 19.17 -14.29 6.81
C SER A 96 18.61 -12.86 6.75
N LEU A 97 17.47 -12.63 7.39
CA LEU A 97 16.89 -11.31 7.65
C LEU A 97 17.01 -10.98 9.13
N ARG A 98 17.50 -9.79 9.43
CA ARG A 98 17.54 -9.24 10.78
C ARG A 98 16.40 -8.25 10.96
N PHE A 99 15.48 -8.57 11.87
CA PHE A 99 14.41 -7.70 12.33
C PHE A 99 14.85 -7.06 13.64
N HIS A 100 15.03 -5.74 13.67
CA HIS A 100 15.42 -5.00 14.87
C HIS A 100 14.39 -3.92 15.17
N ASP A 101 13.62 -4.08 16.24
CA ASP A 101 12.78 -3.00 16.75
C ASP A 101 13.38 -2.42 18.04
N ARG A 102 13.65 -1.12 18.01
CA ARG A 102 14.24 -0.36 19.13
C ARG A 102 13.25 0.01 20.23
N ALA A 103 11.95 -0.14 19.99
CA ALA A 103 10.88 0.25 20.90
C ALA A 103 10.28 -0.92 21.70
N ILE A 104 10.55 -2.17 21.29
CA ILE A 104 10.02 -3.35 21.99
C ILE A 104 11.01 -3.87 23.03
N THR A 105 10.49 -4.55 24.05
CA THR A 105 11.28 -5.22 25.09
C THR A 105 11.28 -6.75 24.92
N ARG A 106 10.35 -7.31 24.13
CA ARG A 106 10.27 -8.77 23.90
C ARG A 106 9.57 -9.16 22.60
N TRP A 107 9.95 -10.34 22.10
CA TRP A 107 9.26 -11.06 21.03
C TRP A 107 8.33 -12.12 21.62
N THR A 108 7.04 -12.12 21.28
CA THR A 108 6.03 -13.04 21.84
C THR A 108 5.70 -14.24 20.95
N ASN A 109 6.06 -14.20 19.67
CA ASN A 109 6.08 -15.34 18.78
C ASN A 109 7.28 -15.19 17.84
N LEU A 110 8.17 -16.17 17.83
CA LEU A 110 9.26 -16.24 16.86
C LEU A 110 9.14 -17.59 16.15
N PRO A 111 9.16 -17.62 14.81
CA PRO A 111 9.08 -18.86 14.08
C PRO A 111 10.37 -19.66 14.25
N GLY A 112 10.29 -20.99 14.04
CA GLY A 112 11.49 -21.83 13.97
C GLY A 112 12.43 -21.34 12.87
N GLY A 113 13.74 -21.36 13.13
CA GLY A 113 14.76 -20.77 12.26
C GLY A 113 15.01 -19.27 12.52
N CYS A 114 14.48 -18.71 13.61
CA CYS A 114 14.80 -17.38 14.08
C CYS A 114 15.47 -17.40 15.46
N ASP A 115 16.62 -16.75 15.55
CA ASP A 115 17.37 -16.57 16.80
C ASP A 115 17.19 -15.16 17.35
N ARG A 116 16.98 -15.07 18.68
CA ARG A 116 16.98 -13.79 19.39
C ARG A 116 18.40 -13.27 19.48
N VAL A 117 18.59 -12.00 19.12
CA VAL A 117 19.89 -11.34 19.20
C VAL A 117 19.85 -10.18 20.19
N GLN A 118 20.82 -10.15 21.09
CA GLN A 118 21.00 -9.02 22.01
C GLN A 118 21.48 -7.79 21.24
N VAL A 119 20.94 -6.64 21.62
CA VAL A 119 21.22 -5.32 21.03
C VAL A 119 21.19 -4.29 22.14
N ASP A 120 21.91 -3.18 21.95
CA ASP A 120 22.02 -2.10 22.94
C ASP A 120 20.66 -1.46 23.26
N VAL A 121 19.78 -1.36 22.25
CA VAL A 121 18.44 -0.76 22.38
C VAL A 121 17.40 -1.63 21.70
N GLY A 122 16.35 -1.98 22.45
CA GLY A 122 15.22 -2.79 21.98
C GLY A 122 15.53 -4.28 21.87
N ARG A 123 14.98 -4.93 20.83
CA ARG A 123 15.21 -6.36 20.55
C ARG A 123 15.41 -6.62 19.07
N ALA A 124 16.27 -7.60 18.78
CA ALA A 124 16.46 -8.11 17.44
C ALA A 124 16.17 -9.61 17.36
N ALA A 125 15.74 -10.05 16.18
CA ALA A 125 15.69 -11.44 15.77
C ALA A 125 16.38 -11.57 14.41
N VAL A 126 17.17 -12.62 14.23
CA VAL A 126 17.77 -12.98 12.93
C VAL A 126 17.14 -14.29 12.48
N CYS A 127 16.61 -14.30 11.27
CA CYS A 127 15.83 -15.38 10.72
C CYS A 127 16.39 -15.83 9.38
N ASP A 128 16.63 -17.13 9.22
CA ASP A 128 17.10 -17.67 7.94
C ASP A 128 16.08 -17.48 6.83
N VAL A 129 16.55 -17.04 5.66
CA VAL A 129 15.67 -16.91 4.50
C VAL A 129 15.19 -18.28 4.08
N LEU A 130 13.88 -18.50 4.23
CA LEU A 130 13.25 -19.74 3.81
C LEU A 130 13.33 -19.85 2.28
N ALA A 131 13.88 -20.94 1.74
CA ALA A 131 14.10 -21.14 0.30
C ALA A 131 12.84 -20.88 -0.58
N LYS A 132 11.65 -21.18 -0.07
CA LYS A 132 10.37 -20.89 -0.77
C LYS A 132 10.01 -19.40 -0.87
N HIS A 133 10.76 -18.53 -0.20
CA HIS A 133 10.51 -17.10 -0.01
C HIS A 133 11.70 -16.20 -0.37
N GLU A 134 12.70 -16.73 -1.09
CA GLU A 134 13.90 -15.98 -1.52
C GLU A 134 13.55 -14.70 -2.30
N ASP A 135 12.39 -14.66 -2.95
CA ASP A 135 11.85 -13.50 -3.70
C ASP A 135 10.63 -12.83 -3.03
N LYS A 136 10.37 -13.09 -1.75
CA LYS A 136 9.02 -12.89 -1.18
C LYS A 136 8.93 -12.41 0.27
N ALA A 137 9.96 -12.01 1.02
CA ALA A 137 9.68 -11.73 2.46
C ALA A 137 8.75 -10.53 2.67
N PHE A 138 7.64 -10.79 3.34
CA PHE A 138 6.63 -9.81 3.70
C PHE A 138 6.94 -9.15 5.03
N LEU A 139 6.48 -7.90 5.15
CA LEU A 139 6.56 -7.13 6.37
C LEU A 139 5.23 -6.39 6.57
N GLU A 140 4.20 -7.17 6.84
CA GLU A 140 2.86 -6.66 7.12
C GLU A 140 2.84 -6.09 8.53
N ILE A 141 3.21 -4.81 8.69
CA ILE A 141 3.27 -4.12 9.98
C ILE A 141 1.86 -3.72 10.41
N TRP A 142 1.61 -3.86 11.70
CA TRP A 142 0.33 -3.53 12.28
C TRP A 142 0.59 -2.89 13.63
N PRO A 143 0.86 -1.60 13.67
CA PRO A 143 0.83 -0.92 14.95
C PRO A 143 -0.62 -0.89 15.45
N ARG A 144 -0.79 -0.67 16.74
CA ARG A 144 -2.08 -0.29 17.31
C ARG A 144 -1.88 0.99 18.08
N LEU A 145 -2.22 2.12 17.49
CA LEU A 145 -2.03 3.45 18.05
C LEU A 145 -0.54 3.74 18.25
N GLY A 146 0.01 4.66 17.50
CA GLY A 146 1.43 4.96 17.63
C GLY A 146 1.93 5.88 16.54
N ASN A 147 3.13 6.40 16.73
CA ASN A 147 3.87 7.00 15.63
C ASN A 147 4.97 6.02 15.27
N ASP A 148 4.75 5.23 14.23
CA ASP A 148 5.57 4.08 13.92
C ASP A 148 6.62 4.40 12.87
N THR A 149 7.75 3.72 12.96
CA THR A 149 8.83 3.83 11.97
C THR A 149 9.19 2.47 11.43
N ILE A 150 9.12 2.35 10.12
CA ILE A 150 9.36 1.15 9.34
C ILE A 150 10.49 1.47 8.38
N ASP A 151 11.62 0.82 8.55
CA ASP A 151 12.79 1.02 7.71
C ASP A 151 13.28 -0.31 7.12
N THR A 152 13.01 -0.48 5.84
CA THR A 152 13.42 -1.60 4.98
C THR A 152 14.33 -1.12 3.85
N SER A 153 14.81 0.12 3.91
CA SER A 153 15.55 0.77 2.81
C SER A 153 16.85 0.08 2.43
N ALA A 154 17.41 -0.73 3.33
CA ALA A 154 18.62 -1.52 3.07
C ALA A 154 18.35 -2.84 2.33
N LEU A 155 17.09 -3.19 2.05
CA LEU A 155 16.76 -4.45 1.37
C LEU A 155 16.98 -4.32 -0.14
N PRO A 156 17.71 -5.27 -0.78
CA PRO A 156 17.89 -5.29 -2.23
C PRO A 156 16.60 -5.67 -2.98
N ALA A 157 16.61 -5.48 -4.30
CA ALA A 157 15.46 -5.67 -5.20
C ALA A 157 14.83 -7.07 -5.21
N THR A 158 15.51 -8.07 -4.65
CA THR A 158 14.96 -9.42 -4.44
C THR A 158 13.87 -9.44 -3.37
N TRP A 159 13.82 -8.43 -2.50
CA TRP A 159 12.84 -8.32 -1.43
C TRP A 159 11.67 -7.44 -1.82
N ARG A 160 10.52 -7.66 -1.20
CA ARG A 160 9.33 -6.84 -1.38
C ARG A 160 8.71 -6.51 -0.04
N THR A 161 8.67 -5.24 0.30
CA THR A 161 8.04 -4.74 1.51
C THR A 161 6.56 -4.54 1.26
N TRP A 162 5.74 -5.02 2.19
CA TRP A 162 4.30 -4.75 2.17
C TRP A 162 3.87 -4.08 3.47
N ALA A 163 4.08 -2.77 3.55
CA ALA A 163 3.80 -1.99 4.75
C ALA A 163 2.33 -1.57 4.80
N LEU A 164 1.66 -1.95 5.88
CA LEU A 164 0.36 -1.42 6.27
C LEU A 164 0.60 -0.61 7.54
N THR A 165 0.00 0.56 7.65
CA THR A 165 0.09 1.35 8.89
C THR A 165 -1.28 1.57 9.49
N ASP A 166 -1.36 2.21 10.65
CA ASP A 166 -2.60 2.38 11.40
C ASP A 166 -2.81 3.84 11.82
N ALA A 167 -3.34 4.11 13.02
CA ALA A 167 -3.55 5.46 13.47
C ALA A 167 -2.31 6.04 14.15
N GLY A 168 -1.95 7.25 13.73
CA GLY A 168 -0.87 8.07 14.23
C GLY A 168 0.15 8.36 13.14
N LYS A 169 1.21 9.11 13.46
CA LYS A 169 2.10 9.67 12.42
C LYS A 169 3.19 8.68 12.07
N ASP A 170 3.03 8.02 10.94
CA ASP A 170 3.89 6.92 10.54
C ASP A 170 4.95 7.35 9.53
N VAL A 171 6.08 6.65 9.57
CA VAL A 171 7.16 6.83 8.61
C VAL A 171 7.55 5.47 8.04
N VAL A 172 7.40 5.32 6.73
CA VAL A 172 7.73 4.11 5.98
C VAL A 172 8.83 4.41 4.97
N ARG A 173 9.89 3.60 4.98
CA ARG A 173 10.94 3.61 3.95
C ARG A 173 11.16 2.21 3.42
N THR A 174 10.85 2.00 2.15
CA THR A 174 11.01 0.73 1.48
C THR A 174 12.29 0.68 0.67
N GLY A 175 12.61 -0.50 0.14
CA GLY A 175 13.93 -0.88 -0.35
C GLY A 175 14.08 -0.66 -1.85
N ALA A 176 14.90 -1.49 -2.49
CA ALA A 176 15.01 -1.51 -3.95
C ALA A 176 13.97 -2.45 -4.62
N GLY A 177 13.02 -2.94 -3.84
CA GLY A 177 12.05 -3.94 -4.21
C GLY A 177 10.93 -3.42 -5.10
N ARG A 178 9.96 -4.28 -5.41
CA ARG A 178 8.63 -3.80 -5.81
C ARG A 178 7.78 -3.79 -4.55
N ASP A 179 7.66 -2.63 -3.95
CA ASP A 179 7.12 -2.47 -2.62
C ASP A 179 5.68 -1.94 -2.67
N PHE A 180 4.94 -2.17 -1.60
CA PHE A 180 3.62 -1.60 -1.40
C PHE A 180 3.55 -0.96 -0.02
N VAL A 181 3.05 0.27 0.01
CA VAL A 181 2.78 1.01 1.23
C VAL A 181 1.32 1.44 1.23
N ASN A 182 0.62 1.17 2.32
CA ASN A 182 -0.71 1.71 2.56
C ASN A 182 -0.79 2.26 3.98
N THR A 183 -0.86 3.58 4.09
CA THR A 183 -0.97 4.26 5.36
C THR A 183 -2.43 4.52 5.74
N ALA A 184 -2.70 4.97 6.96
CA ALA A 184 -4.06 5.11 7.47
C ALA A 184 -4.37 6.52 7.99
N ALA A 185 -4.49 6.74 9.30
CA ALA A 185 -4.91 8.05 9.80
C ALA A 185 -3.71 8.93 10.10
N ASP A 186 -3.96 10.22 10.33
CA ASP A 186 -2.94 11.22 10.63
C ASP A 186 -1.97 11.48 9.47
N ARG A 187 -0.90 12.23 9.75
CA ARG A 187 0.03 12.70 8.72
C ARG A 187 1.22 11.77 8.66
N ASP A 188 1.29 11.05 7.56
CA ASP A 188 2.27 10.02 7.30
C ASP A 188 3.32 10.48 6.27
N LEU A 189 4.42 9.75 6.26
CA LEU A 189 5.51 9.88 5.30
C LEU A 189 5.88 8.51 4.74
N ALA A 190 5.81 8.35 3.42
CA ALA A 190 6.21 7.14 2.72
C ALA A 190 7.29 7.42 1.67
N HIS A 191 8.27 6.52 1.58
CA HIS A 191 9.28 6.49 0.52
C HIS A 191 9.34 5.07 -0.08
N GLY A 192 9.15 4.96 -1.39
CA GLY A 192 9.21 3.70 -2.14
C GLY A 192 10.64 3.17 -2.27
N GLY A 193 11.56 4.05 -2.67
CA GLY A 193 12.97 3.71 -2.80
C GLY A 193 13.31 3.48 -4.26
N ALA A 194 13.77 2.28 -4.62
CA ALA A 194 13.97 1.93 -6.02
C ALA A 194 13.05 0.77 -6.40
N GLY A 195 12.75 0.63 -7.69
CA GLY A 195 11.80 -0.36 -8.19
C GLY A 195 10.41 0.24 -8.43
N ASP A 196 9.54 -0.48 -9.16
CA ASP A 196 8.20 0.04 -9.47
C ASP A 196 7.26 -0.12 -8.25
N ASP A 197 7.09 0.92 -7.47
CA ASP A 197 6.39 0.88 -6.19
C ASP A 197 4.92 1.29 -6.26
N TRP A 198 4.16 0.90 -5.23
CA TRP A 198 2.79 1.36 -5.07
C TRP A 198 2.52 1.89 -3.67
N ILE A 199 2.35 3.20 -3.60
CA ILE A 199 2.10 3.94 -2.36
C ILE A 199 0.68 4.47 -2.38
N ARG A 200 -0.07 4.13 -1.33
CA ARG A 200 -1.38 4.70 -1.04
C ARG A 200 -1.33 5.37 0.32
N MET A 201 -1.67 6.65 0.37
CA MET A 201 -1.78 7.39 1.61
C MET A 201 -3.21 7.34 2.12
N GLY A 202 -3.36 7.47 3.44
CA GLY A 202 -4.66 7.52 4.09
C GLY A 202 -5.16 8.96 4.29
N ARG A 203 -5.90 9.25 5.35
CA ARG A 203 -6.52 10.58 5.56
C ARG A 203 -5.51 11.59 6.10
N ASN A 204 -5.88 12.88 6.12
CA ASN A 204 -5.03 14.02 6.49
C ASN A 204 -3.90 14.27 5.46
N GLY A 205 -3.20 15.39 5.63
CA GLY A 205 -2.19 15.79 4.65
C GLY A 205 -0.88 15.01 4.81
N ASN A 206 -0.59 14.18 3.83
CA ASN A 206 0.52 13.23 3.80
C ASN A 206 1.64 13.66 2.85
N ARG A 207 2.76 12.95 2.92
CA ARG A 207 3.83 13.05 1.93
C ARG A 207 4.25 11.67 1.42
N ALA A 208 4.34 11.54 0.11
CA ALA A 208 4.82 10.32 -0.53
C ALA A 208 5.87 10.64 -1.59
N TYR A 209 6.87 9.77 -1.69
CA TYR A 209 7.92 9.80 -2.69
C TYR A 209 8.01 8.40 -3.30
N GLY A 210 7.84 8.26 -4.61
CA GLY A 210 8.03 6.99 -5.32
C GLY A 210 9.50 6.61 -5.28
N GLY A 211 10.33 7.41 -5.95
CA GLY A 211 11.78 7.22 -6.00
C GLY A 211 12.20 6.84 -7.40
N ASP A 212 13.04 5.81 -7.55
CA ASP A 212 13.45 5.31 -8.86
C ASP A 212 12.50 4.20 -9.32
N GLY A 213 11.88 4.30 -10.49
CA GLY A 213 10.96 3.26 -10.98
C GLY A 213 9.72 3.85 -11.62
N ASN A 214 8.82 2.99 -12.15
CA ASN A 214 7.51 3.48 -12.61
C ASN A 214 6.49 3.32 -11.50
N ASP A 215 6.32 4.38 -10.72
CA ASP A 215 5.62 4.32 -9.45
C ASP A 215 4.15 4.69 -9.56
N LYS A 216 3.39 4.23 -8.57
CA LYS A 216 1.97 4.56 -8.40
C LYS A 216 1.76 5.19 -7.06
N LEU A 217 1.45 6.48 -7.05
CA LEU A 217 1.18 7.25 -5.84
C LEU A 217 -0.28 7.70 -5.84
N VAL A 218 -0.97 7.39 -4.75
CA VAL A 218 -2.35 7.84 -4.53
C VAL A 218 -2.42 8.50 -3.15
N GLY A 219 -2.84 9.75 -3.14
CA GLY A 219 -3.19 10.49 -1.93
C GLY A 219 -4.48 10.00 -1.27
N GLY A 220 -5.02 10.84 -0.40
CA GLY A 220 -6.17 10.59 0.46
C GLY A 220 -7.29 11.61 0.30
N GLU A 221 -7.94 11.95 1.41
CA GLU A 221 -9.08 12.88 1.43
C GLU A 221 -8.68 14.35 1.70
N ASN A 222 -7.39 14.62 1.88
CA ASN A 222 -6.88 15.90 2.34
C ASN A 222 -5.61 16.30 1.59
N ASP A 223 -5.23 17.57 1.75
CA ASP A 223 -4.11 18.22 1.08
C ASP A 223 -2.78 17.43 1.22
N ASP A 224 -2.43 16.70 0.16
CA ASP A 224 -1.25 15.85 0.09
C ASP A 224 -0.12 16.49 -0.72
N THR A 225 1.10 16.01 -0.52
CA THR A 225 2.24 16.31 -1.39
C THR A 225 2.86 15.02 -1.90
N LEU A 226 2.80 14.81 -3.21
CA LEU A 226 3.18 13.55 -3.85
C LEU A 226 4.25 13.81 -4.91
N HIS A 227 5.34 13.05 -4.86
CA HIS A 227 6.45 13.11 -5.81
C HIS A 227 6.63 11.73 -6.45
N GLY A 228 6.47 11.63 -7.77
CA GLY A 228 6.75 10.43 -8.55
C GLY A 228 8.21 10.02 -8.40
N GLY A 229 9.11 10.77 -9.04
CA GLY A 229 10.54 10.57 -8.92
C GLY A 229 11.16 10.38 -10.29
N ASP A 230 12.06 9.42 -10.42
CA ASP A 230 12.67 9.04 -11.70
C ASP A 230 11.89 7.89 -12.31
N GLY A 231 11.33 8.06 -13.52
CA GLY A 231 10.61 7.01 -14.23
C GLY A 231 9.32 7.52 -14.85
N ASN A 232 8.39 6.66 -15.27
CA ASN A 232 7.08 7.11 -15.75
C ASN A 232 6.01 6.79 -14.72
N ASP A 233 5.62 7.80 -13.97
CA ASP A 233 4.83 7.66 -12.77
C ASP A 233 3.35 7.92 -13.00
N SER A 234 2.53 7.38 -12.11
CA SER A 234 1.11 7.72 -11.98
C SER A 234 0.85 8.28 -10.60
N VAL A 235 0.64 9.58 -10.52
CA VAL A 235 0.47 10.33 -9.28
C VAL A 235 -0.94 10.93 -9.24
N GLY A 236 -1.73 10.64 -8.21
CA GLY A 236 -3.03 11.28 -8.04
C GLY A 236 -3.37 11.68 -6.62
N GLY A 237 -3.87 12.90 -6.46
CA GLY A 237 -4.17 13.52 -5.17
C GLY A 237 -5.47 13.03 -4.52
N LEU A 238 -6.51 12.78 -5.34
CA LEU A 238 -7.87 12.41 -4.93
C LEU A 238 -8.73 13.57 -4.43
N ALA A 239 -8.87 13.76 -3.12
CA ALA A 239 -9.64 14.87 -2.59
C ALA A 239 -8.74 15.70 -1.69
N GLY A 240 -8.94 17.01 -1.67
CA GLY A 240 -8.03 17.93 -0.98
C GLY A 240 -7.39 18.91 -1.97
N ASN A 241 -6.60 19.84 -1.46
CA ASN A 241 -5.79 20.74 -2.28
C ASN A 241 -4.39 20.16 -2.39
N ASP A 242 -4.14 19.41 -3.46
CA ASP A 242 -2.95 18.59 -3.54
C ASP A 242 -1.81 19.28 -4.28
N VAL A 243 -0.58 18.89 -3.97
CA VAL A 243 0.63 19.30 -4.66
C VAL A 243 1.27 18.07 -5.30
N LEU A 244 1.25 18.01 -6.63
CA LEU A 244 1.69 16.84 -7.40
C LEU A 244 2.92 17.17 -8.25
N HIS A 245 3.93 16.32 -8.13
CA HIS A 245 5.14 16.35 -8.95
C HIS A 245 5.32 14.98 -9.62
N GLY A 246 5.46 14.97 -10.95
CA GLY A 246 5.97 13.80 -11.67
C GLY A 246 7.48 13.66 -11.47
N ASN A 247 8.17 14.78 -11.65
CA ASN A 247 9.63 14.91 -11.73
C ASN A 247 10.17 14.34 -13.06
N ALA A 248 11.17 13.45 -13.02
CA ALA A 248 11.87 13.04 -14.23
C ALA A 248 11.13 11.90 -14.92
N GLY A 249 10.40 12.19 -15.99
CA GLY A 249 9.54 11.18 -16.58
C GLY A 249 8.65 11.65 -17.70
N ALA A 250 7.84 10.72 -18.20
CA ALA A 250 6.58 11.05 -18.85
C ALA A 250 5.45 10.61 -17.92
N ASP A 251 5.01 11.52 -17.05
CA ASP A 251 4.16 11.17 -15.92
C ASP A 251 2.68 11.42 -16.18
N LEU A 252 1.82 10.78 -15.38
CA LEU A 252 0.40 11.09 -15.30
C LEU A 252 0.08 11.70 -13.94
N LEU A 253 -0.28 12.98 -13.91
CA LEU A 253 -0.68 13.69 -12.69
C LEU A 253 -2.19 13.96 -12.69
N ALA A 254 -2.89 13.57 -11.62
CA ALA A 254 -4.34 13.71 -11.50
C ALA A 254 -4.77 14.26 -10.13
N GLY A 255 -5.11 15.54 -10.04
CA GLY A 255 -5.56 16.18 -8.79
C GLY A 255 -6.92 15.68 -8.33
N LYS A 256 -7.93 15.91 -9.17
CA LYS A 256 -9.36 15.55 -9.00
C LYS A 256 -10.16 16.57 -8.18
N VAL A 257 -10.51 16.28 -6.92
CA VAL A 257 -11.48 17.09 -6.17
C VAL A 257 -10.74 18.03 -5.23
N GLY A 258 -10.77 19.31 -5.53
CA GLY A 258 -10.19 20.35 -4.69
C GLY A 258 -9.46 21.35 -5.57
N ARG A 259 -8.54 22.13 -5.00
CA ARG A 259 -7.75 23.11 -5.74
C ARG A 259 -6.30 22.65 -5.80
N ASP A 260 -5.95 22.01 -6.91
CA ASP A 260 -4.71 21.26 -7.05
C ASP A 260 -3.61 22.04 -7.78
N ILE A 261 -2.37 21.82 -7.36
CA ILE A 261 -1.16 22.31 -8.04
C ILE A 261 -0.42 21.11 -8.62
N GLY A 262 -0.23 21.10 -9.94
CA GLY A 262 0.61 20.12 -10.63
C GLY A 262 1.84 20.80 -11.24
N TYR A 263 3.01 20.26 -10.98
CA TYR A 263 4.25 20.70 -11.63
C TYR A 263 4.46 19.87 -12.89
N ARG A 264 4.46 20.53 -14.05
CA ARG A 264 4.64 19.88 -15.33
C ARG A 264 6.11 19.92 -15.70
N GLU A 265 6.71 18.75 -15.78
CA GLU A 265 8.04 18.55 -16.32
C GLU A 265 7.94 17.72 -17.60
N GLY A 266 8.93 17.83 -18.49
CA GLY A 266 9.02 17.00 -19.70
C GLY A 266 7.71 16.77 -20.47
N ALA A 267 7.30 15.50 -20.56
CA ALA A 267 6.16 15.03 -21.35
C ALA A 267 4.91 14.72 -20.52
N ASP A 268 4.79 15.31 -19.33
CA ASP A 268 3.74 14.96 -18.38
C ASP A 268 2.32 15.23 -18.90
N THR A 269 1.41 14.34 -18.55
CA THR A 269 -0.03 14.48 -18.76
C THR A 269 -0.71 14.86 -17.45
N LEU A 270 -1.28 16.07 -17.39
CA LEU A 270 -2.00 16.57 -16.21
C LEU A 270 -3.52 16.48 -16.45
N ARG A 271 -4.28 16.04 -15.45
CA ARG A 271 -5.75 15.94 -15.48
C ARG A 271 -6.34 16.51 -14.20
N ASN A 272 -7.39 17.32 -14.31
CA ASN A 272 -8.07 17.92 -13.15
C ASN A 272 -7.06 18.61 -12.21
N ILE A 273 -6.26 19.53 -12.76
CA ILE A 273 -5.30 20.36 -12.04
C ILE A 273 -5.71 21.81 -12.22
N ASP A 274 -5.90 22.55 -11.13
CA ASP A 274 -6.32 23.96 -11.15
C ASP A 274 -5.16 24.91 -11.48
N VAL A 275 -3.97 24.59 -10.98
CA VAL A 275 -2.76 25.41 -11.18
C VAL A 275 -1.64 24.52 -11.72
N VAL A 276 -1.25 24.77 -12.96
CA VAL A 276 -0.05 24.14 -13.54
C VAL A 276 1.14 25.06 -13.33
N ARG A 277 2.24 24.51 -12.81
CA ARG A 277 3.53 25.20 -12.66
C ARG A 277 4.61 24.55 -13.49
#